data_AF-A0A7W1I6B2-F1
#
_entry.id   AF-A0A7W1I6B2-F1
#
_cell.length_a   1.000
_cell.length_b   1.000
_cell.length_c   1.000
_cell.angle_alpha   90.00
_cell.angle_beta   90.00
_cell.angle_gamma   90.00
#
_symmetry.space_group_name_H-M   'P 1'
#
loop_
_entity.id
_entity.type
_entity.pdbx_description
1 polymer ?
#
loop_
_entity_poly.entity_id
_entity_poly.type
_entity_poly.pdbx_seq_one_letter_code
_entity_poly.pdbx_strand_id
1 'polypeptide(L)'
;SRPTQVLSASYKETPEAVVRTGVNRTSIWGDPAYRELVSFTDDYVDVVLTSLQEDTDPDWRPRLPQWPEIGDVSAIAVQNALTGQKTPQQALDDANAEIKRIMGV
;
A
#
# COMPACT_ATOMS: atom_id res chain seq x y z
N SER A 1 6.15 -21.74 1.04
CA SER A 1 7.25 -21.88 0.05
C SER A 1 6.88 -21.11 -1.24
N ARG A 2 7.74 -21.06 -2.28
CA ARG A 2 7.36 -20.48 -3.60
C ARG A 2 6.14 -21.19 -4.21
N PRO A 3 6.09 -22.54 -4.24
CA PRO A 3 4.91 -23.27 -4.74
C PRO A 3 3.59 -22.87 -4.05
N THR A 4 3.56 -22.78 -2.72
CA THR A 4 2.35 -22.38 -1.98
C THR A 4 1.85 -21.00 -2.40
N GLN A 5 2.76 -20.04 -2.60
CA GLN A 5 2.38 -18.68 -2.94
C GLN A 5 1.90 -18.56 -4.38
N VAL A 6 2.54 -19.26 -5.32
CA VAL A 6 2.04 -19.34 -6.71
C VAL A 6 0.64 -19.93 -6.71
N LEU A 7 0.43 -21.08 -6.04
CA LEU A 7 -0.89 -21.71 -5.94
C LEU A 7 -1.93 -20.77 -5.35
N SER A 8 -1.61 -20.04 -4.27
CA SER A 8 -2.54 -19.10 -3.66
C SER A 8 -2.85 -17.87 -4.52
N ALA A 9 -1.88 -17.42 -5.33
CA ALA A 9 -2.03 -16.25 -6.19
C ALA A 9 -2.79 -16.58 -7.48
N SER A 10 -2.74 -17.84 -7.93
CA SER A 10 -3.50 -18.35 -9.06
C SER A 10 -4.84 -18.99 -8.70
N TYR A 11 -5.15 -19.12 -7.41
CA TYR A 11 -6.38 -19.75 -6.96
C TYR A 11 -7.59 -18.87 -7.25
N LYS A 12 -8.65 -19.49 -7.77
CA LYS A 12 -9.97 -18.90 -7.97
C LYS A 12 -11.00 -19.72 -7.22
N GLU A 13 -11.79 -19.07 -6.38
CA GLU A 13 -12.88 -19.71 -5.63
C GLU A 13 -14.02 -20.18 -6.56
N THR A 14 -14.26 -19.43 -7.65
CA THR A 14 -15.19 -19.78 -8.73
C THR A 14 -14.58 -19.46 -10.10
N PRO A 15 -15.08 -20.01 -11.22
CA PRO A 15 -14.58 -19.69 -12.56
C PRO A 15 -14.61 -18.19 -12.89
N GLU A 16 -15.60 -17.46 -12.36
CA GLU A 16 -15.82 -16.02 -12.57
C GLU A 16 -15.01 -15.14 -11.61
N ALA A 17 -14.41 -15.73 -10.57
CA ALA A 17 -13.66 -14.96 -9.58
C ALA A 17 -12.43 -14.30 -10.21
N VAL A 18 -12.17 -13.07 -9.77
CA VAL A 18 -10.92 -12.36 -10.08
C VAL A 18 -9.77 -12.96 -9.29
N VAL A 19 -8.58 -12.97 -9.88
CA VAL A 19 -7.38 -13.47 -9.21
C VAL A 19 -6.83 -12.44 -8.24
N ARG A 20 -6.18 -12.93 -7.19
CA ARG A 20 -5.48 -12.06 -6.24
C ARG A 20 -4.16 -11.58 -6.87
N THR A 21 -4.04 -10.26 -7.05
CA THR A 21 -2.86 -9.61 -7.65
C THR A 21 -1.77 -9.26 -6.64
N GLY A 22 -2.08 -9.31 -5.35
CA GLY A 22 -1.18 -8.92 -4.26
C GLY A 22 -0.16 -10.00 -3.90
N VAL A 23 0.95 -10.08 -4.64
CA VAL A 23 2.11 -10.91 -4.30
C VAL A 23 3.30 -10.05 -3.89
N ASN A 24 3.97 -10.43 -2.79
CA ASN A 24 5.06 -9.64 -2.19
C ASN A 24 6.46 -10.15 -2.57
N ARG A 25 6.59 -10.94 -3.65
CA ARG A 25 7.88 -11.51 -4.08
C ARG A 25 8.13 -11.34 -5.57
N THR A 26 9.26 -10.72 -5.90
CA THR A 26 9.75 -10.52 -7.27
C THR A 26 9.86 -11.83 -8.06
N SER A 27 10.26 -12.93 -7.41
CA SER A 27 10.35 -14.26 -8.03
C SER A 27 9.01 -14.83 -8.52
N ILE A 28 7.88 -14.28 -8.07
CA ILE A 28 6.53 -14.64 -8.52
C ILE A 28 6.09 -13.69 -9.63
N TRP A 29 6.39 -12.39 -9.51
CA TRP A 29 6.19 -11.42 -10.59
C TRP A 29 6.93 -11.76 -11.89
N GLY A 30 8.05 -12.47 -11.80
CA GLY A 30 8.78 -13.00 -12.96
C GLY A 30 8.32 -14.36 -13.48
N ASP A 31 7.34 -15.01 -12.85
CA ASP A 31 6.85 -16.33 -13.29
C ASP A 31 5.93 -16.18 -14.52
N PRO A 32 6.19 -16.87 -15.65
CA PRO A 32 5.41 -16.70 -16.87
C PRO A 32 3.91 -16.95 -16.70
N ALA A 33 3.53 -17.99 -15.93
CA ALA A 33 2.13 -18.34 -15.71
C ALA A 33 1.42 -17.29 -14.85
N TYR A 34 2.13 -16.69 -13.89
CA TYR A 34 1.58 -15.59 -13.11
C TYR A 34 1.45 -14.32 -13.95
N ARG A 35 2.43 -13.99 -14.81
CA ARG A 35 2.37 -12.83 -15.69
C ARG A 35 1.19 -12.89 -16.65
N GLU A 36 0.94 -14.04 -17.26
CA GLU A 36 -0.24 -14.27 -18.10
C GLU A 36 -1.55 -14.01 -17.34
N LEU A 37 -1.61 -14.50 -16.10
CA LEU A 37 -2.80 -14.39 -15.25
C LEU A 37 -3.17 -12.95 -14.88
N VAL A 38 -2.16 -12.09 -14.67
CA VAL A 38 -2.36 -10.67 -14.28
C VAL A 38 -2.09 -9.70 -15.43
N SER A 39 -2.10 -10.19 -16.68
CA SER A 39 -1.90 -9.37 -17.89
C SER A 39 -3.13 -8.52 -18.23
N PHE A 40 -3.59 -7.68 -17.28
CA PHE A 40 -4.75 -6.81 -17.48
C PHE A 40 -4.50 -5.75 -18.56
N THR A 41 -3.25 -5.32 -18.69
CA THR A 41 -2.70 -4.52 -19.78
C THR A 41 -1.37 -5.13 -20.23
N ASP A 42 -0.89 -4.74 -21.40
CA ASP A 42 0.36 -5.25 -21.98
C ASP A 42 1.59 -5.00 -21.08
N ASP A 43 1.54 -3.95 -20.26
CA ASP A 43 2.64 -3.46 -19.42
C ASP A 43 2.37 -3.58 -17.91
N TYR A 44 1.23 -4.15 -17.49
CA TYR A 44 0.78 -4.12 -16.10
C TYR A 44 1.86 -4.59 -15.11
N VAL A 45 2.47 -5.74 -15.40
CA VAL A 45 3.48 -6.33 -14.51
C VAL A 45 4.73 -5.46 -14.43
N ASP A 46 5.13 -4.86 -15.55
CA ASP A 46 6.33 -4.02 -15.60
C ASP A 46 6.10 -2.72 -14.85
N VAL A 47 4.93 -2.08 -15.03
CA VAL A 47 4.53 -0.89 -14.25
C VAL A 47 4.54 -1.18 -12.75
N VAL A 48 3.96 -2.31 -12.31
CA VAL A 48 3.95 -2.69 -10.89
C VAL A 48 5.37 -2.92 -10.37
N LEU A 49 6.21 -3.65 -11.12
CA LEU A 49 7.58 -3.92 -10.71
C LEU A 49 8.45 -2.66 -10.64
N THR A 50 8.28 -1.74 -11.58
CA THR A 50 8.96 -0.44 -11.55
C THR A 50 8.56 0.34 -10.30
N SER A 51 7.27 0.44 -9.99
CA SER A 51 6.82 1.17 -8.79
C SER A 51 7.30 0.52 -7.48
N LEU A 52 7.35 -0.81 -7.43
CA LEU A 52 7.92 -1.52 -6.28
C LEU A 52 9.43 -1.32 -6.13
N GLN A 53 10.17 -1.08 -7.21
CA GLN A 53 11.63 -0.92 -7.20
C GLN A 53 12.05 0.53 -6.99
N GLU A 54 11.32 1.47 -7.58
CA GLU A 54 11.73 2.87 -7.68
C GLU A 54 10.99 3.77 -6.67
N ASP A 55 9.72 3.48 -6.36
CA ASP A 55 8.88 4.36 -5.52
C ASP A 55 8.69 3.83 -4.09
N THR A 56 8.92 2.54 -3.86
CA THR A 56 8.64 1.91 -2.57
C THR A 56 9.85 1.97 -1.65
N ASP A 57 9.76 2.76 -0.58
CA ASP A 57 10.69 2.68 0.53
C ASP A 57 10.24 1.59 1.52
N PRO A 58 10.99 0.49 1.73
CA PRO A 58 10.62 -0.55 2.69
C PRO A 58 10.59 -0.05 4.14
N ASP A 59 11.30 1.05 4.43
CA ASP A 59 11.41 1.68 5.74
C ASP A 59 10.49 2.91 5.89
N TRP A 60 9.51 3.08 4.98
CA TRP A 60 8.62 4.25 4.96
C TRP A 60 7.87 4.50 6.26
N ARG A 61 7.65 3.46 7.09
CA ARG A 61 7.06 3.59 8.43
C ARG A 61 8.16 3.82 9.45
N PRO A 62 8.17 4.99 10.12
CA PRO A 62 9.03 5.24 11.26
C PRO A 62 8.90 4.16 12.34
N ARG A 63 10.04 3.66 12.83
CA ARG A 63 10.14 2.65 13.89
C ARG A 63 10.12 3.27 15.28
N LEU A 64 9.06 4.02 15.62
CA LEU A 64 8.86 4.61 16.94
C LEU A 64 7.58 4.08 17.61
N PRO A 65 7.54 3.95 18.95
CA PRO A 65 6.36 3.48 19.68
C PRO A 65 5.09 4.27 19.40
N GLN A 66 5.22 5.57 19.14
CA GLN A 66 4.11 6.50 18.90
C GLN A 66 3.55 6.42 17.48
N TRP A 67 4.19 5.69 16.57
CA TRP A 67 3.81 5.66 15.16
C TRP A 67 2.33 5.30 14.90
N PRO A 68 1.71 4.35 15.62
CA PRO A 68 0.28 4.08 15.45
C PRO A 68 -0.59 5.31 15.71
N GLU A 69 -0.33 6.05 16.79
CA GLU A 69 -1.10 7.26 17.15
C GLU A 69 -0.88 8.39 16.14
N ILE A 70 0.36 8.56 15.66
CA ILE A 70 0.69 9.52 14.58
C ILE A 70 -0.07 9.18 13.29
N GLY A 71 -0.17 7.88 12.96
CA GLY A 71 -0.91 7.40 11.80
C GLY A 71 -2.39 7.73 11.87
N ASP A 72 -3.01 7.54 13.04
CA ASP A 72 -4.43 7.84 13.27
C ASP A 72 -4.72 9.34 13.12
N VAL A 73 -3.90 10.20 13.72
CA VAL A 73 -4.01 11.67 13.59
C VAL A 73 -3.88 12.09 12.12
N SER A 74 -2.91 11.53 11.41
CA SER A 74 -2.69 11.83 9.99
C SER A 74 -3.87 11.40 9.12
N ALA A 75 -4.43 10.22 9.38
CA ALA A 75 -5.58 9.69 8.64
C ALA A 75 -6.84 10.56 8.85
N ILE A 76 -7.10 10.98 10.10
CA ILE A 76 -8.22 11.87 10.43
C ILE A 76 -8.07 13.23 9.72
N ALA A 77 -6.86 13.79 9.71
CA ALA A 77 -6.59 15.06 9.04
C ALA A 77 -6.88 15.00 7.54
N VAL A 78 -6.38 13.94 6.87
CA VAL A 78 -6.67 13.71 5.45
C VAL A 78 -8.18 13.59 5.21
N GLN A 79 -8.90 12.83 6.04
CA GLN A 79 -10.34 12.67 5.91
C GLN A 79 -11.10 14.00 6.09
N ASN A 80 -10.71 14.82 7.06
CA ASN A 80 -11.32 16.14 7.29
C ASN A 80 -11.12 17.08 6.09
N ALA A 81 -9.95 17.03 5.46
CA ALA A 81 -9.67 17.80 4.25
C ALA A 81 -10.49 17.31 3.06
N LEU A 82 -10.54 15.98 2.83
CA LEU A 82 -11.26 15.38 1.70
C LEU A 82 -12.77 15.59 1.77
N THR A 83 -13.32 15.66 2.98
CA THR A 83 -14.76 15.89 3.21
C THR A 83 -15.14 17.36 3.30
N GLY A 84 -14.16 18.27 3.22
CA GLY A 84 -14.38 19.71 3.31
C GLY A 84 -14.72 20.22 4.72
N GLN A 85 -14.53 19.40 5.76
CA GLN A 85 -14.71 19.85 7.15
C GLN A 85 -13.65 20.88 7.57
N LYS A 86 -12.44 20.76 7.01
CA LYS A 86 -11.34 21.71 7.16
C LYS A 86 -10.67 21.94 5.81
N THR A 87 -10.00 23.08 5.64
CA THR A 87 -9.08 23.24 4.50
C THR A 87 -7.89 22.28 4.66
N PRO A 88 -7.22 21.87 3.56
CA PRO A 88 -6.02 21.04 3.66
C PRO A 88 -4.96 21.62 4.60
N GLN A 89 -4.72 22.94 4.53
CA GLN A 89 -3.77 23.62 5.39
C GLN A 89 -4.16 23.51 6.87
N GLN A 90 -5.40 23.85 7.22
CA GLN A 90 -5.86 23.78 8.62
C GLN A 90 -5.82 22.35 9.16
N ALA A 91 -6.23 21.35 8.36
CA ALA A 91 -6.19 19.96 8.78
C ALA A 91 -4.77 19.49 9.10
N LEU A 92 -3.78 19.87 8.27
CA LEU A 92 -2.38 19.52 8.47
C LEU A 92 -1.72 20.32 9.59
N ASP A 93 -2.08 21.59 9.79
CA ASP A 93 -1.59 22.41 10.91
C ASP A 93 -2.03 21.81 12.25
N ASP A 94 -3.31 21.44 12.36
CA ASP A 94 -3.86 20.80 13.57
C ASP A 94 -3.22 19.42 13.82
N ALA A 95 -3.03 18.63 12.76
CA ALA A 95 -2.35 17.34 12.85
C ALA A 95 -0.91 17.49 13.34
N ASN A 96 -0.16 18.46 12.81
CA ASN A 96 1.21 18.72 13.23
C ASN A 96 1.29 19.16 14.69
N ALA A 97 0.36 20.01 15.16
CA ALA A 97 0.29 20.40 16.56
C ALA A 97 0.05 19.18 17.48
N GLU A 98 -0.84 18.27 17.07
CA GLU A 98 -1.13 17.06 17.83
C GLU A 98 0.02 16.04 17.80
N ILE A 99 0.66 15.85 16.65
CA ILE A 99 1.83 14.97 16.51
C ILE A 99 2.98 15.46 17.41
N LYS A 100 3.20 16.78 17.49
CA LYS A 100 4.17 17.37 18.44
C LYS A 100 3.84 17.01 19.88
N ARG A 101 2.57 17.09 20.28
CA ARG A 101 2.10 16.66 21.61
C ARG A 101 2.39 15.18 21.87
N ILE A 102 2.12 14.31 20.89
CA ILE A 102 2.39 12.86 20.96
C ILE A 102 3.89 12.59 21.11
N MET A 103 4.71 13.34 20.38
CA MET A 103 6.17 13.21 20.40
C MET A 103 6.82 13.87 21.62
N GLY A 104 6.10 14.74 22.34
CA GLY A 104 6.62 15.50 23.48
C GLY A 104 7.60 16.61 23.10
N VAL A 105 7.41 17.23 21.93
CA VAL A 105 8.25 18.32 21.38
C VAL A 105 7.47 19.60 21.07
#